data_AF-A0A813ZW56-F1
#
_entry.id   AF-A0A813ZW56-F1
#
_cell.length_a   1.000
_cell.length_b   1.000
_cell.length_c   1.000
_cell.angle_alpha   90.00
_cell.angle_beta   90.00
_cell.angle_gamma   90.00
#
_symmetry.space_group_name_H-M   'P 1'
#
loop_
_entity.id
_entity.type
_entity.pdbx_description
1 polymer ?
#
loop_
_entity_poly.entity_id
_entity_poly.type
_entity_poly.pdbx_seq_one_letter_code
_entity_poly.pdbx_strand_id
1 'polypeptide(L)'
;MNNLFLLKTIHLTHSTYRLNSTSIKPSIISRIRYVLNHYWLGSKLLYRNSRRIQQIRKKNEDNVTRNERLFLDQYHYDIRVGIPFVALFSIPIVGYSAPLLAILGPKYLPSTLIMPTQKVKFLREDANVSSTIIDSFVKFNQNRFHPEITYGMIPSIQLINEILISENRFERISSSIPEYSSLFHRCYPLSLFPREHLLKLHQSVLHSSFLTHYFSSNYKLESQLEMWQYRTLIDDKQLKPNLEKCSPYDLVVSLCRRGLYLHVEEMGKVLENEQINQLNQTKTRQEINEKILNDWKELLHQWIEIHLKLNKFNPISTSFLLHISPLLVKQ
;
A
#
# COMPACT_ATOMS: atom_id res chain seq x y z
N MET A 1 -28.18 48.99 -27.21
CA MET A 1 -28.12 47.52 -27.17
C MET A 1 -26.81 47.07 -27.80
N ASN A 2 -26.20 46.02 -27.24
CA ASN A 2 -24.96 45.34 -27.63
C ASN A 2 -23.64 45.94 -27.10
N ASN A 3 -23.38 45.68 -25.81
CA ASN A 3 -22.03 45.65 -25.26
C ASN A 3 -21.45 44.24 -25.43
N LEU A 4 -20.37 44.14 -26.21
CA LEU A 4 -19.53 42.95 -26.38
C LEU A 4 -18.84 42.61 -25.05
N PHE A 5 -19.16 41.45 -24.48
CA PHE A 5 -18.40 40.85 -23.39
C PHE A 5 -17.09 40.26 -23.95
N LEU A 6 -16.03 41.06 -23.94
CA LEU A 6 -14.64 40.58 -24.05
C LEU A 6 -14.24 39.93 -22.72
N LEU A 7 -14.49 38.63 -22.60
CA LEU A 7 -13.89 37.79 -21.56
C LEU A 7 -12.38 37.74 -21.79
N LYS A 8 -11.67 38.66 -21.13
CA LYS A 8 -10.22 38.68 -21.02
C LYS A 8 -9.82 37.41 -20.25
N THR A 9 -9.34 36.42 -20.99
CA THR A 9 -8.68 35.21 -20.48
C THR A 9 -7.54 35.64 -19.57
N ILE A 10 -7.76 35.52 -18.26
CA ILE A 10 -6.69 35.63 -17.26
C ILE A 10 -5.81 34.41 -17.47
N HIS A 11 -4.71 34.58 -18.21
CA HIS A 11 -3.59 33.67 -18.19
C HIS A 11 -3.05 33.62 -16.74
N LEU A 12 -3.54 32.66 -15.97
CA LEU A 12 -2.92 32.23 -14.72
C LEU A 12 -1.54 31.70 -15.08
N THR A 13 -0.54 32.54 -14.92
CA THR A 13 0.87 32.17 -14.98
C THR A 13 1.08 31.02 -14.01
N HIS A 14 1.38 29.85 -14.56
CA HIS A 14 1.83 28.69 -13.81
C HIS A 14 3.12 29.07 -13.09
N SER A 15 3.04 29.47 -11.82
CA SER A 15 4.21 29.61 -10.98
C SER A 15 4.78 28.21 -10.71
N THR A 16 5.72 27.80 -11.54
CA THR A 16 6.63 26.69 -11.26
C THR A 16 7.50 27.09 -10.07
N TYR A 17 7.01 26.82 -8.85
CA TYR A 17 7.89 26.85 -7.69
C TYR A 17 8.90 25.71 -7.85
N ARG A 18 10.06 26.03 -8.45
CA ARG A 18 11.25 25.19 -8.45
C ARG A 18 11.59 24.91 -6.99
N LEU A 19 11.61 23.63 -6.63
CA LEU A 19 12.16 23.09 -5.38
C LEU A 19 13.69 23.23 -5.37
N ASN A 20 14.22 24.45 -5.43
CA ASN A 20 15.64 24.70 -5.20
C ASN A 20 15.82 25.54 -3.94
N SER A 21 16.60 24.97 -3.03
CA SER A 21 16.95 25.45 -1.70
C SER A 21 17.59 26.84 -1.70
N THR A 22 16.88 27.83 -1.14
CA THR A 22 17.50 28.96 -0.45
C THR A 22 16.70 29.30 0.82
N SER A 23 17.45 29.59 1.88
CA SER A 23 17.14 29.42 3.31
C SER A 23 16.19 30.46 3.94
N ILE A 24 15.16 30.92 3.24
CA ILE A 24 14.15 31.82 3.83
C ILE A 24 12.95 30.97 4.23
N LYS A 25 12.64 30.89 5.54
CA LYS A 25 11.43 30.21 6.02
C LYS A 25 10.23 30.80 5.27
N PRO A 26 9.50 30.01 4.46
CA PRO A 26 8.43 30.54 3.62
C PRO A 26 7.34 31.16 4.48
N SER A 27 6.83 32.33 4.07
CA SER A 27 5.76 33.04 4.76
C SER A 27 4.54 32.14 4.97
N ILE A 28 3.79 32.32 6.05
CA ILE A 28 2.62 31.49 6.38
C ILE A 28 1.62 31.45 5.21
N ILE A 29 1.41 32.58 4.54
CA ILE A 29 0.55 32.70 3.37
C ILE A 29 1.05 31.81 2.21
N SER A 30 2.36 31.78 1.96
CA SER A 30 2.93 30.93 0.91
C SER A 30 2.76 29.44 1.21
N ARG A 31 2.86 29.03 2.48
CA ARG A 31 2.60 27.65 2.91
C ARG A 31 1.12 27.27 2.73
N ILE A 32 0.20 28.14 3.13
CA ILE A 32 -1.24 27.92 2.94
C ILE A 32 -1.57 27.80 1.44
N ARG A 33 -1.06 28.71 0.62
CA ARG A 33 -1.26 28.68 -0.84
C ARG A 33 -0.71 27.40 -1.46
N TYR A 34 0.46 26.95 -1.03
CA TYR A 34 1.06 25.69 -1.48
C TYR A 34 0.16 24.49 -1.16
N VAL A 35 -0.35 24.40 0.08
CA VAL A 35 -1.26 23.32 0.51
C VAL A 35 -2.57 23.34 -0.29
N LEU A 36 -3.21 24.50 -0.43
CA LEU A 36 -4.45 24.64 -1.21
C LEU A 36 -4.24 24.27 -2.69
N ASN A 37 -3.13 24.72 -3.28
CA ASN A 37 -2.80 24.38 -4.67
C ASN A 37 -2.58 22.87 -4.85
N HIS A 38 -1.93 22.21 -3.89
CA HIS A 38 -1.76 20.76 -3.90
C HIS A 38 -3.11 20.03 -3.90
N TYR A 39 -4.01 20.38 -2.97
CA TYR A 39 -5.34 19.75 -2.92
C TYR A 39 -6.16 20.00 -4.20
N TRP A 40 -6.06 21.21 -4.76
CA TRP A 40 -6.70 21.53 -6.03
C TRP A 40 -6.16 20.67 -7.19
N LEU A 41 -4.84 20.54 -7.32
CA LEU A 41 -4.21 19.70 -8.34
C LEU A 41 -4.54 18.21 -8.14
N GLY A 42 -4.50 17.73 -6.90
CA GLY A 42 -4.86 16.35 -6.57
C GLY A 42 -6.33 16.02 -6.86
N SER A 43 -7.23 17.00 -6.70
CA SER A 43 -8.66 16.87 -7.04
C SER A 43 -8.86 16.82 -8.56
N LYS A 44 -8.15 17.68 -9.32
CA LYS A 44 -8.11 17.60 -10.79
C LYS A 44 -7.56 16.27 -11.27
N LEU A 45 -6.51 15.77 -10.63
CA LEU A 45 -5.91 14.47 -10.95
C LEU A 45 -6.91 13.33 -10.69
N LEU A 46 -7.62 13.34 -9.56
CA LEU A 46 -8.64 12.36 -9.26
C LEU A 46 -9.79 12.37 -10.29
N TYR A 47 -10.21 13.56 -10.73
CA TYR A 47 -11.20 13.70 -11.80
C TYR A 47 -10.70 13.13 -13.13
N ARG A 48 -9.44 13.41 -13.51
CA ARG A 48 -8.83 12.82 -14.71
C ARG A 48 -8.76 11.30 -14.61
N ASN A 49 -8.39 10.78 -13.43
CA ASN A 49 -8.34 9.36 -13.15
C ASN A 49 -9.72 8.70 -13.33
N SER A 50 -10.81 9.36 -12.91
CA SER A 50 -12.17 8.83 -13.12
C SER A 50 -12.50 8.61 -14.59
N ARG A 51 -12.13 9.56 -15.47
CA ARG A 51 -12.33 9.43 -16.93
C ARG A 51 -11.51 8.28 -17.50
N ARG A 52 -10.26 8.13 -17.06
CA ARG A 52 -9.40 7.00 -17.47
C ARG A 52 -10.01 5.66 -17.04
N ILE A 53 -10.58 5.58 -15.84
CA ILE A 53 -11.25 4.37 -15.34
C ILE A 53 -12.47 4.02 -16.19
N GLN A 54 -13.25 5.01 -16.62
CA GLN A 54 -14.37 4.77 -17.54
C GLN A 54 -13.91 4.17 -18.87
N GLN A 55 -12.75 4.56 -19.37
CA GLN A 55 -12.17 3.97 -20.59
C GLN A 55 -11.70 2.53 -20.35
N ILE A 56 -11.05 2.26 -19.21
CA ILE A 56 -10.61 0.91 -18.86
C ILE A 56 -11.82 -0.02 -18.69
N ARG A 57 -12.89 0.44 -18.05
CA ARG A 57 -14.14 -0.35 -17.85
C ARG A 57 -14.87 -0.71 -19.14
N LYS A 58 -14.60 0.02 -20.24
CA LYS A 58 -15.14 -0.33 -21.57
C LYS A 58 -14.36 -1.44 -22.25
N LYS A 59 -13.21 -1.85 -21.72
CA LYS A 59 -12.44 -2.98 -22.23
C LYS A 59 -13.01 -4.28 -21.68
N ASN A 60 -12.95 -5.35 -22.47
CA ASN A 60 -13.19 -6.70 -21.98
C ASN A 60 -12.16 -7.05 -20.89
N GLU A 61 -12.55 -7.90 -19.94
CA GLU A 61 -11.72 -8.27 -18.78
C GLU A 61 -10.35 -8.85 -19.20
N ASP A 62 -10.32 -9.62 -20.30
CA ASP A 62 -9.10 -10.20 -20.87
C ASP A 62 -8.15 -9.15 -21.48
N ASN A 63 -8.65 -7.97 -21.84
CA ASN A 63 -7.88 -6.90 -22.46
C ASN A 63 -7.34 -5.86 -21.45
N VAL A 64 -7.61 -6.06 -20.15
CA VAL A 64 -7.13 -5.17 -19.10
C VAL A 64 -5.69 -5.56 -18.73
N THR A 65 -4.75 -4.66 -19.01
CA THR A 65 -3.34 -4.86 -18.67
C THR A 65 -3.13 -4.88 -17.15
N ARG A 66 -2.03 -5.49 -16.69
CA ARG A 66 -1.63 -5.49 -15.27
C ARG A 66 -1.69 -4.10 -14.65
N ASN A 67 -1.03 -3.12 -15.29
CA ASN A 67 -0.96 -1.75 -14.78
C ASN A 67 -2.33 -1.08 -14.72
N GLU A 68 -3.26 -1.42 -15.61
CA GLU A 68 -4.64 -0.95 -15.55
C GLU A 68 -5.41 -1.57 -14.39
N ARG A 69 -5.17 -2.83 -14.04
CA ARG A 69 -5.75 -3.46 -12.84
C ARG A 69 -5.22 -2.81 -11.56
N LEU A 70 -3.91 -2.58 -11.49
CA LEU A 70 -3.31 -1.86 -10.35
C LEU A 70 -3.92 -0.46 -10.21
N PHE A 71 -4.11 0.23 -11.33
CA PHE A 71 -4.72 1.56 -11.35
C PHE A 71 -6.21 1.54 -10.95
N LEU A 72 -6.97 0.53 -11.40
CA LEU A 72 -8.36 0.32 -10.98
C LEU A 72 -8.46 0.11 -9.47
N ASP A 73 -7.65 -0.78 -8.92
CA ASP A 73 -7.59 -1.07 -7.48
C ASP A 73 -7.30 0.19 -6.67
N GLN A 74 -6.26 0.95 -7.08
CA GLN A 74 -5.88 2.20 -6.42
C GLN A 74 -7.02 3.23 -6.48
N TYR A 75 -7.64 3.41 -7.64
CA TYR A 75 -8.75 4.35 -7.78
C TYR A 75 -9.96 3.95 -6.93
N HIS A 76 -10.28 2.65 -6.86
CA HIS A 76 -11.36 2.16 -6.01
C HIS A 76 -11.10 2.41 -4.53
N TYR A 77 -9.85 2.23 -4.09
CA TYR A 77 -9.42 2.60 -2.75
C TYR A 77 -9.57 4.11 -2.52
N ASP A 78 -9.04 4.94 -3.42
CA ASP A 78 -9.07 6.39 -3.33
C ASP A 78 -10.51 6.94 -3.24
N ILE A 79 -11.45 6.41 -4.02
CA ILE A 79 -12.85 6.80 -3.95
C ILE A 79 -13.48 6.37 -2.63
N ARG A 80 -13.24 5.13 -2.18
CA ARG A 80 -13.79 4.63 -0.91
C ARG A 80 -13.35 5.50 0.27
N VAL A 81 -12.08 5.88 0.26
CA VAL A 81 -11.48 6.73 1.30
C VAL A 81 -11.91 8.19 1.14
N GLY A 82 -12.17 8.66 -0.08
CA GLY A 82 -12.65 10.02 -0.35
C GLY A 82 -14.12 10.29 -0.02
N ILE A 83 -15.00 9.28 -0.07
CA ILE A 83 -16.44 9.44 0.18
C ILE A 83 -16.75 10.11 1.53
N PRO A 84 -16.16 9.69 2.67
CA PRO A 84 -16.38 10.37 3.95
C PRO A 84 -16.03 11.86 3.90
N PHE A 85 -14.95 12.24 3.23
CA PHE A 85 -14.54 13.64 3.14
C PHE A 85 -15.56 14.45 2.35
N VAL A 86 -16.02 13.94 1.21
CA VAL A 86 -17.07 14.59 0.40
C VAL A 86 -18.36 14.73 1.21
N ALA A 87 -18.75 13.69 1.96
CA ALA A 87 -19.92 13.72 2.82
C ALA A 87 -19.81 14.79 3.92
N LEU A 88 -18.63 14.95 4.53
CA LEU A 88 -18.37 15.99 5.53
C LEU A 88 -18.48 17.40 4.94
N PHE A 89 -18.01 17.62 3.70
CA PHE A 89 -18.17 18.89 2.99
C PHE A 89 -19.63 19.24 2.69
N SER A 90 -20.51 18.25 2.53
CA SER A 90 -21.94 18.46 2.26
C SER A 90 -22.75 18.92 3.47
N ILE A 91 -22.19 18.86 4.69
CA ILE A 91 -22.88 19.24 5.93
C ILE A 91 -22.41 20.65 6.34
N PRO A 92 -23.27 21.69 6.32
CA PRO A 92 -22.86 23.09 6.50
C PRO A 92 -22.03 23.41 7.75
N ILE A 93 -22.24 22.71 8.87
CA ILE A 93 -21.49 22.93 10.12
C ILE A 93 -20.23 22.06 10.19
N VAL A 94 -20.31 20.82 9.69
CA VAL A 94 -19.20 19.85 9.73
C VAL A 94 -18.20 20.11 8.62
N GLY A 95 -18.61 20.72 7.51
CA GLY A 95 -17.74 21.07 6.38
C GLY A 95 -16.57 21.98 6.76
N TYR A 96 -16.74 22.84 7.78
CA TYR A 96 -15.65 23.65 8.32
C TYR A 96 -14.57 22.83 9.04
N SER A 97 -14.87 21.60 9.46
CA SER A 97 -13.91 20.68 10.08
C SER A 97 -13.10 19.85 9.05
N ALA A 98 -13.52 19.82 7.78
CA ALA A 98 -12.85 19.03 6.75
C ALA A 98 -11.37 19.43 6.52
N PRO A 99 -10.99 20.73 6.51
CA PRO A 99 -9.59 21.14 6.48
C PRO A 99 -8.78 20.64 7.69
N LEU A 100 -9.39 20.59 8.88
CA LEU A 100 -8.74 20.05 10.07
C LEU A 100 -8.47 18.55 9.93
N LEU A 101 -9.42 17.78 9.41
CA LEU A 101 -9.23 16.35 9.16
C LEU A 101 -8.15 16.07 8.11
N ALA A 102 -8.05 16.89 7.08
CA ALA A 102 -6.99 16.78 6.08
C ALA A 102 -5.59 17.02 6.68
N ILE A 103 -5.49 17.88 7.71
CA ILE A 103 -4.24 18.17 8.44
C ILE A 103 -3.93 17.08 9.48
N LEU A 104 -4.95 16.61 10.21
CA LEU A 104 -4.79 15.66 11.32
C LEU A 104 -4.64 14.21 10.85
N GLY A 105 -5.27 13.85 9.73
CA GLY A 105 -5.27 12.49 9.21
C GLY A 105 -4.88 12.40 7.72
N PRO A 106 -3.75 12.98 7.28
CA PRO A 106 -3.39 13.03 5.86
C PRO A 106 -3.24 11.66 5.21
N LYS A 107 -2.89 10.62 5.99
CA LYS A 107 -2.80 9.22 5.54
C LYS A 107 -4.15 8.65 5.07
N TYR A 108 -5.25 9.24 5.54
CA TYR A 108 -6.60 8.82 5.20
C TYR A 108 -7.18 9.60 4.04
N LEU A 109 -6.37 10.35 3.29
CA LEU A 109 -6.83 11.00 2.07
C LEU A 109 -6.64 10.09 0.86
N PRO A 110 -7.42 10.29 -0.21
CA PRO A 110 -7.10 9.74 -1.53
C PRO A 110 -5.63 9.94 -1.89
N SER A 111 -5.02 8.95 -2.55
CA SER A 111 -3.58 8.96 -2.83
C SER A 111 -3.10 10.18 -3.60
N THR A 112 -3.97 10.80 -4.41
CA THR A 112 -3.71 12.02 -5.19
C THR A 112 -3.67 13.29 -4.35
N LEU A 113 -4.24 13.27 -3.14
CA LEU A 113 -4.33 14.39 -2.20
C LEU A 113 -3.31 14.29 -1.06
N ILE A 114 -2.60 13.16 -0.94
CA ILE A 114 -1.47 13.02 -0.03
C ILE A 114 -0.30 13.85 -0.56
N MET A 115 0.34 14.65 0.29
CA MET A 115 1.50 15.43 -0.17
C MET A 115 2.67 14.50 -0.50
N PRO A 116 3.44 14.74 -1.59
CA PRO A 116 4.54 13.86 -1.98
C PRO A 116 5.57 13.67 -0.85
N THR A 117 5.87 14.75 -0.13
CA THR A 117 6.79 14.75 1.03
C THR A 117 6.34 13.87 2.20
N GLN A 118 5.08 13.45 2.24
CA GLN A 118 4.54 12.57 3.29
C GLN A 118 4.69 11.09 2.95
N LYS A 119 5.02 10.73 1.70
CA LYS A 119 5.08 9.33 1.24
C LYS A 119 6.10 8.51 2.03
N VAL A 120 7.32 9.02 2.19
CA VAL A 120 8.37 8.36 2.98
C VAL A 120 7.91 8.12 4.42
N LYS A 121 7.27 9.12 5.03
CA LYS A 121 6.76 9.01 6.41
C LYS A 121 5.71 7.89 6.53
N PHE A 122 4.73 7.85 5.64
CA PHE A 122 3.69 6.82 5.69
C PHE A 122 4.25 5.43 5.39
N LEU A 123 5.21 5.33 4.48
CA LEU A 123 5.90 4.07 4.21
C LEU A 123 6.64 3.55 5.45
N ARG A 124 7.31 4.44 6.19
CA ARG A 124 7.98 4.10 7.45
C ARG A 124 6.99 3.65 8.52
N GLU A 125 5.85 4.31 8.63
CA GLU A 125 4.79 3.86 9.55
C GLU A 125 4.28 2.46 9.20
N ASP A 126 4.08 2.16 7.92
CA ASP A 126 3.59 0.84 7.48
C ASP A 126 4.66 -0.24 7.62
N ALA A 127 5.93 0.09 7.36
CA ALA A 127 7.07 -0.78 7.64
C ALA A 127 7.18 -1.11 9.13
N ASN A 128 7.01 -0.13 10.01
CA ASN A 128 7.00 -0.33 11.46
C ASN A 128 5.82 -1.20 11.91
N VAL A 129 4.64 -1.05 11.30
CA VAL A 129 3.52 -1.94 11.64
C VAL A 129 3.80 -3.36 11.16
N SER A 130 4.36 -3.51 9.94
CA SER A 130 4.75 -4.80 9.37
C SER A 130 5.73 -5.55 10.29
N SER A 131 6.76 -4.88 10.81
CA SER A 131 7.73 -5.51 11.71
C SER A 131 7.12 -6.02 13.02
N THR A 132 6.06 -5.39 13.53
CA THR A 132 5.38 -5.82 14.78
C THR A 132 4.40 -6.98 14.60
N ILE A 133 4.16 -7.45 13.37
CA ILE A 133 3.20 -8.55 13.10
C ILE A 133 3.64 -9.83 13.79
N ILE A 134 4.93 -10.16 13.71
CA ILE A 134 5.48 -11.38 14.30
C ILE A 134 5.36 -11.34 15.83
N ASP A 135 5.77 -10.25 16.46
CA ASP A 135 5.61 -10.09 17.92
C ASP A 135 4.15 -10.18 18.35
N SER A 136 3.25 -9.58 17.56
CA SER A 136 1.81 -9.65 17.79
C SER A 136 1.27 -11.07 17.69
N PHE A 137 1.78 -11.86 16.75
CA PHE A 137 1.41 -13.25 16.56
C PHE A 137 1.92 -14.12 17.71
N VAL A 138 3.18 -13.94 18.12
CA VAL A 138 3.79 -14.65 19.26
C VAL A 138 3.02 -14.36 20.55
N LYS A 139 2.74 -13.07 20.84
CA LYS A 139 1.97 -12.66 22.03
C LYS A 139 0.55 -13.23 22.02
N PHE A 140 -0.10 -13.27 20.86
CA PHE A 140 -1.42 -13.88 20.72
C PHE A 140 -1.39 -15.38 21.07
N ASN A 141 -0.41 -16.12 20.54
CA ASN A 141 -0.29 -17.54 20.81
C ASN A 141 -0.03 -17.84 22.29
N GLN A 142 0.80 -17.03 22.97
CA GLN A 142 1.09 -17.19 24.40
C GLN A 142 -0.15 -16.97 25.30
N ASN A 143 -1.03 -16.04 24.94
CA ASN A 143 -2.14 -15.63 25.80
C ASN A 143 -3.42 -16.50 25.69
N ARG A 144 -3.61 -17.23 24.59
CA ARG A 144 -4.91 -17.87 24.29
C ARG A 144 -4.90 -19.39 24.36
N PHE A 145 -3.74 -20.04 24.39
CA PHE A 145 -3.68 -21.49 24.27
C PHE A 145 -2.86 -22.12 25.40
N HIS A 146 -3.55 -22.90 26.25
CA HIS A 146 -2.90 -23.88 27.11
C HIS A 146 -2.27 -24.97 26.23
N PRO A 147 -1.04 -25.43 26.54
CA PRO A 147 -0.22 -26.30 25.68
C PRO A 147 -0.85 -27.66 25.33
N GLU A 148 -1.92 -28.06 25.99
CA GLU A 148 -2.56 -29.38 25.86
C GLU A 148 -3.51 -29.51 24.67
N ILE A 149 -3.97 -28.41 24.06
CA ILE A 149 -4.89 -28.42 22.89
C ILE A 149 -4.10 -28.18 21.57
N THR A 150 -2.79 -27.98 21.63
CA THR A 150 -2.04 -27.18 20.66
C THR A 150 -1.08 -27.95 19.75
N TYR A 151 -1.47 -29.13 19.25
CA TYR A 151 -0.58 -29.95 18.42
C TYR A 151 -0.13 -29.30 17.09
N GLY A 152 -0.78 -28.22 16.63
CA GLY A 152 -0.40 -27.50 15.40
C GLY A 152 0.29 -26.14 15.57
N MET A 153 0.24 -25.50 16.75
CA MET A 153 0.73 -24.10 16.91
C MET A 153 2.14 -23.97 17.48
N ILE A 154 2.57 -24.90 18.35
CA ILE A 154 3.94 -24.94 18.88
C ILE A 154 5.00 -25.01 17.75
N PRO A 155 4.78 -25.79 16.67
CA PRO A 155 5.68 -25.79 15.52
C PRO A 155 5.77 -24.42 14.83
N SER A 156 4.69 -23.64 14.78
CA SER A 156 4.68 -22.35 14.07
C SER A 156 5.60 -21.29 14.72
N ILE A 157 5.70 -21.27 16.06
CA ILE A 157 6.59 -20.35 16.79
C ILE A 157 8.04 -20.81 16.69
N GLN A 158 8.29 -22.12 16.80
CA GLN A 158 9.62 -22.70 16.61
C GLN A 158 10.15 -22.37 15.22
N LEU A 159 9.34 -22.58 14.17
CA LEU A 159 9.68 -22.20 12.80
C LEU A 159 9.99 -20.70 12.68
N ILE A 160 9.16 -19.84 13.26
CA ILE A 160 9.40 -18.39 13.22
C ILE A 160 10.76 -18.06 13.82
N ASN A 161 11.09 -18.61 15.00
CA ASN A 161 12.38 -18.39 15.64
C ASN A 161 13.54 -18.92 14.79
N GLU A 162 13.40 -20.11 14.21
CA GLU A 162 14.40 -20.69 13.30
C GLU A 162 14.62 -19.83 12.05
N ILE A 163 13.55 -19.29 11.46
CA ILE A 163 13.64 -18.37 10.32
C ILE A 163 14.32 -17.07 10.74
N LEU A 164 13.98 -16.51 11.91
CA LEU A 164 14.54 -15.24 12.37
C LEU A 164 16.06 -15.33 12.61
N ILE A 165 16.53 -16.46 13.14
CA ILE A 165 17.95 -16.74 13.41
C ILE A 165 18.71 -17.12 12.12
N SER A 166 18.03 -17.65 11.10
CA SER A 166 18.66 -18.06 9.84
C SER A 166 19.23 -16.87 9.06
N GLU A 167 20.47 -17.01 8.59
CA GLU A 167 21.08 -16.06 7.65
C GLU A 167 20.42 -16.14 6.26
N ASN A 168 19.95 -17.33 5.88
CA ASN A 168 19.28 -17.61 4.61
C ASN A 168 17.78 -17.88 4.85
N ARG A 169 17.05 -16.80 5.13
CA ARG A 169 15.62 -16.85 5.48
C ARG A 169 14.77 -17.39 4.34
N PHE A 170 15.08 -17.01 3.11
CA PHE A 170 14.36 -17.45 1.92
C PHE A 170 14.40 -18.97 1.76
N GLU A 171 15.59 -19.59 1.81
CA GLU A 171 15.73 -21.04 1.68
C GLU A 171 15.00 -21.76 2.82
N ARG A 172 15.12 -21.26 4.05
CA ARG A 172 14.44 -21.85 5.22
C ARG A 172 12.93 -21.78 5.10
N ILE A 173 12.37 -20.65 4.64
CA ILE A 173 10.93 -20.51 4.38
C ILE A 173 10.52 -21.43 3.24
N SER A 174 11.25 -21.44 2.13
CA SER A 174 10.94 -22.26 0.98
C SER A 174 10.95 -23.75 1.32
N SER A 175 11.93 -24.23 2.08
CA SER A 175 12.04 -25.64 2.48
C SER A 175 10.97 -26.06 3.48
N SER A 176 10.51 -25.14 4.34
CA SER A 176 9.49 -25.40 5.35
C SER A 176 8.05 -25.39 4.81
N ILE A 177 7.79 -24.87 3.61
CA ILE A 177 6.42 -24.82 3.03
C ILE A 177 5.69 -26.18 3.08
N PRO A 178 6.26 -27.33 2.65
CA PRO A 178 5.52 -28.59 2.66
C PRO A 178 5.09 -29.02 4.07
N GLU A 179 5.98 -28.87 5.05
CA GLU A 179 5.75 -29.23 6.45
C GLU A 179 4.71 -28.30 7.10
N TYR A 180 4.89 -26.99 6.96
CA TYR A 180 4.13 -26.01 7.71
C TYR A 180 2.87 -25.52 7.00
N SER A 181 2.76 -25.65 5.67
CA SER A 181 1.53 -25.29 4.94
C SER A 181 0.31 -26.08 5.44
N SER A 182 0.52 -27.32 5.91
CA SER A 182 -0.52 -28.17 6.47
C SER A 182 -1.07 -27.64 7.81
N LEU A 183 -0.21 -27.02 8.63
CA LEU A 183 -0.56 -26.40 9.89
C LEU A 183 -1.48 -25.19 9.69
N PHE A 184 -1.24 -24.40 8.65
CA PHE A 184 -2.11 -23.27 8.32
C PHE A 184 -3.42 -23.68 7.63
N HIS A 185 -3.50 -24.86 7.00
CA HIS A 185 -4.75 -25.39 6.44
C HIS A 185 -5.77 -25.78 7.52
N ARG A 186 -5.32 -26.33 8.65
CA ARG A 186 -6.20 -26.91 9.67
C ARG A 186 -6.34 -26.05 10.93
N CYS A 187 -5.42 -25.11 11.19
CA CYS A 187 -5.35 -24.44 12.49
C CYS A 187 -5.44 -22.90 12.46
N TYR A 188 -5.49 -22.22 11.31
CA TYR A 188 -5.42 -20.75 11.27
C TYR A 188 -6.28 -20.05 10.20
N PRO A 189 -7.62 -20.24 10.18
CA PRO A 189 -8.48 -19.29 9.48
C PRO A 189 -8.34 -17.91 10.13
N LEU A 190 -8.44 -16.85 9.31
CA LEU A 190 -8.26 -15.48 9.79
C LEU A 190 -9.24 -15.13 10.93
N SER A 191 -10.39 -15.79 10.98
CA SER A 191 -11.42 -15.68 12.01
C SER A 191 -10.95 -16.00 13.43
N LEU A 192 -9.86 -16.74 13.61
CA LEU A 192 -9.30 -17.03 14.93
C LEU A 192 -8.45 -15.88 15.48
N PHE A 193 -7.99 -14.97 14.62
CA PHE A 193 -7.14 -13.88 15.05
C PHE A 193 -7.94 -12.78 15.75
N PRO A 194 -7.37 -12.16 16.80
CA PRO A 194 -8.00 -11.03 17.45
C PRO A 194 -8.02 -9.86 16.48
N ARG A 195 -9.04 -9.01 16.60
CA ARG A 195 -9.24 -7.84 15.74
C ARG A 195 -7.99 -6.97 15.60
N GLU A 196 -7.27 -6.75 16.70
CA GLU A 196 -6.05 -5.94 16.71
C GLU A 196 -4.97 -6.52 15.78
N HIS A 197 -4.83 -7.85 15.77
CA HIS A 197 -3.88 -8.52 14.89
C HIS A 197 -4.34 -8.46 13.43
N LEU A 198 -5.63 -8.69 13.16
CA LEU A 198 -6.21 -8.53 11.83
C LEU A 198 -6.03 -7.10 11.28
N LEU A 199 -6.13 -6.08 12.14
CA LEU A 199 -5.88 -4.70 11.76
C LEU A 199 -4.41 -4.45 11.38
N LYS A 200 -3.45 -5.06 12.10
CA LYS A 200 -2.03 -4.97 11.74
C LYS A 200 -1.74 -5.64 10.40
N LEU A 201 -2.28 -6.85 10.18
CA LEU A 201 -2.17 -7.56 8.90
C LEU A 201 -2.81 -6.73 7.77
N HIS A 202 -4.00 -6.17 7.99
CA HIS A 202 -4.63 -5.31 7.00
C HIS A 202 -3.79 -4.04 6.76
N GLN A 203 -3.21 -3.45 7.79
CA GLN A 203 -2.40 -2.24 7.63
C GLN A 203 -1.15 -2.50 6.79
N SER A 204 -0.46 -3.63 7.00
CA SER A 204 0.79 -3.92 6.29
C SER A 204 0.64 -4.18 4.80
N VAL A 205 -0.52 -4.68 4.33
CA VAL A 205 -0.69 -5.02 2.91
C VAL A 205 -1.72 -4.17 2.17
N LEU A 206 -2.64 -3.53 2.88
CA LEU A 206 -3.74 -2.74 2.32
C LEU A 206 -3.76 -1.28 2.81
N HIS A 207 -2.73 -0.85 3.56
CA HIS A 207 -2.58 0.52 4.05
C HIS A 207 -3.85 1.05 4.75
N SER A 208 -4.22 0.40 5.86
CA SER A 208 -5.51 0.56 6.56
C SER A 208 -6.05 1.99 6.59
N SER A 209 -7.28 2.16 6.10
CA SER A 209 -7.99 3.44 6.17
C SER A 209 -8.58 3.69 7.56
N PHE A 210 -8.87 4.96 7.88
CA PHE A 210 -9.58 5.35 9.10
C PHE A 210 -10.89 4.57 9.24
N LEU A 211 -11.64 4.46 8.16
CA LEU A 211 -12.89 3.71 8.15
C LEU A 211 -12.68 2.23 8.49
N THR A 212 -11.63 1.63 7.96
CA THR A 212 -11.28 0.24 8.25
C THR A 212 -10.96 0.07 9.73
N HIS A 213 -10.15 0.98 10.29
CA HIS A 213 -9.69 0.90 11.67
C HIS A 213 -10.85 0.99 12.68
N TYR A 214 -11.81 1.87 12.44
CA TYR A 214 -12.90 2.13 13.40
C TYR A 214 -14.23 1.44 13.08
N PHE A 215 -14.55 1.21 11.81
CA PHE A 215 -15.89 0.76 11.39
C PHE A 215 -15.93 -0.61 10.71
N SER A 216 -14.80 -1.21 10.33
CA SER A 216 -14.82 -2.58 9.79
C SER A 216 -14.98 -3.61 10.90
N SER A 217 -15.94 -4.53 10.68
CA SER A 217 -16.08 -5.78 11.44
C SER A 217 -14.95 -6.76 11.09
N ASN A 218 -14.72 -7.76 11.96
CA ASN A 218 -13.71 -8.81 11.72
C ASN A 218 -13.96 -9.54 10.39
N TYR A 219 -15.20 -9.97 10.15
CA TYR A 219 -15.60 -10.59 8.88
C TYR A 219 -15.20 -9.76 7.65
N LYS A 220 -15.38 -8.43 7.71
CA LYS A 220 -15.00 -7.55 6.60
C LYS A 220 -13.49 -7.44 6.43
N LEU A 221 -12.72 -7.43 7.53
CA LEU A 221 -11.26 -7.45 7.50
C LEU A 221 -10.74 -8.77 6.90
N GLU A 222 -11.29 -9.88 7.33
CA GLU A 222 -10.96 -11.23 6.84
C GLU A 222 -11.21 -11.33 5.34
N SER A 223 -12.42 -10.99 4.88
CA SER A 223 -12.78 -10.99 3.46
C SER A 223 -11.87 -10.08 2.62
N GLN A 224 -11.46 -8.93 3.15
CA GLN A 224 -10.52 -8.04 2.47
C GLN A 224 -9.12 -8.64 2.33
N LEU A 225 -8.63 -9.33 3.36
CA LEU A 225 -7.35 -10.03 3.35
C LEU A 225 -7.34 -11.26 2.43
N GLU A 226 -8.43 -12.03 2.40
CA GLU A 226 -8.59 -13.15 1.45
C GLU A 226 -8.61 -12.65 0.00
N MET A 227 -9.39 -11.59 -0.26
CA MET A 227 -9.44 -10.94 -1.57
C MET A 227 -8.06 -10.38 -1.97
N TRP A 228 -7.31 -9.84 -1.01
CA TRP A 228 -5.94 -9.40 -1.23
C TRP A 228 -5.03 -10.56 -1.69
N GLN A 229 -5.09 -11.72 -1.04
CA GLN A 229 -4.27 -12.87 -1.44
C GLN A 229 -4.61 -13.31 -2.85
N TYR A 230 -5.90 -13.46 -3.17
CA TYR A 230 -6.34 -13.85 -4.51
C TYR A 230 -5.79 -12.91 -5.60
N ARG A 231 -5.90 -11.60 -5.38
CA ARG A 231 -5.39 -10.58 -6.31
C ARG A 231 -3.87 -10.62 -6.42
N THR A 232 -3.18 -10.81 -5.30
CA THR A 232 -1.71 -10.91 -5.25
C THR A 232 -1.22 -12.13 -6.00
N LEU A 233 -1.93 -13.26 -5.92
CA LEU A 233 -1.59 -14.48 -6.66
C LEU A 233 -1.70 -14.29 -8.17
N ILE A 234 -2.76 -13.61 -8.62
CA ILE A 234 -2.92 -13.25 -10.04
C ILE A 234 -1.76 -12.35 -10.49
N ASP A 235 -1.43 -11.34 -9.69
CA ASP A 235 -0.32 -10.43 -9.98
C ASP A 235 1.03 -11.16 -10.02
N ASP A 236 1.31 -12.07 -9.08
CA ASP A 236 2.54 -12.86 -9.03
C ASP A 236 2.71 -13.76 -10.25
N LYS A 237 1.63 -14.38 -10.74
CA LYS A 237 1.64 -15.16 -11.99
C LYS A 237 1.99 -14.29 -13.21
N GLN A 238 1.56 -13.03 -13.24
CA GLN A 238 1.85 -12.10 -14.33
C GLN A 238 3.24 -11.47 -14.23
N LEU A 239 3.73 -11.26 -13.00
CA LEU A 239 5.03 -10.68 -12.72
C LEU A 239 6.18 -11.65 -12.97
N LYS A 240 6.03 -12.94 -12.63
CA LYS A 240 7.11 -13.93 -12.74
C LYS A 240 7.87 -13.88 -14.07
N PRO A 241 7.23 -13.89 -15.26
CA PRO A 241 7.95 -13.82 -16.53
C PRO A 241 8.46 -12.41 -16.91
N ASN A 242 8.04 -11.36 -16.19
CA ASN A 242 8.23 -9.95 -16.56
C ASN A 242 8.96 -9.12 -15.50
N LEU A 243 9.51 -9.74 -14.46
CA LEU A 243 10.12 -9.05 -13.32
C LEU A 243 11.23 -8.09 -13.75
N GLU A 244 12.09 -8.53 -14.68
CA GLU A 244 13.20 -7.72 -15.20
C GLU A 244 12.77 -6.46 -15.97
N LYS A 245 11.55 -6.46 -16.51
CA LYS A 245 10.99 -5.34 -17.28
C LYS A 245 10.25 -4.33 -16.41
N CYS A 246 10.11 -4.60 -15.11
CA CYS A 246 9.37 -3.72 -14.21
C CYS A 246 10.11 -2.39 -14.04
N SER A 247 9.36 -1.29 -14.16
CA SER A 247 9.90 0.02 -13.81
C SER A 247 10.17 0.08 -12.29
N PRO A 248 11.05 0.99 -11.82
CA PRO A 248 11.29 1.12 -10.38
C PRO A 248 10.02 1.45 -9.59
N TYR A 249 9.13 2.25 -10.16
CA TYR A 249 7.82 2.52 -9.56
C TYR A 249 6.97 1.26 -9.44
N ASP A 250 6.89 0.45 -10.52
CA ASP A 250 6.13 -0.80 -10.50
C ASP A 250 6.69 -1.80 -9.48
N LEU A 251 8.02 -1.86 -9.32
CA LEU A 251 8.68 -2.69 -8.30
C LEU A 251 8.26 -2.26 -6.89
N VAL A 252 8.39 -0.96 -6.58
CA VAL A 252 8.05 -0.42 -5.26
C VAL A 252 6.57 -0.64 -4.93
N VAL A 253 5.66 -0.38 -5.87
CA VAL A 253 4.23 -0.63 -5.67
C VAL A 253 3.95 -2.12 -5.44
N SER A 254 4.64 -3.00 -6.18
CA SER A 254 4.47 -4.45 -6.03
C SER A 254 4.95 -4.93 -4.66
N LEU A 255 6.09 -4.44 -4.17
CA LEU A 255 6.62 -4.74 -2.85
C LEU A 255 5.71 -4.22 -1.73
N CYS A 256 5.26 -2.96 -1.82
CA CYS A 256 4.36 -2.36 -0.83
C CYS A 256 3.04 -3.13 -0.71
N ARG A 257 2.44 -3.54 -1.84
CA ARG A 257 1.21 -4.37 -1.84
C ARG A 257 1.41 -5.73 -1.17
N ARG A 258 2.65 -6.21 -1.03
CA ARG A 258 2.98 -7.48 -0.36
C ARG A 258 3.45 -7.26 1.08
N GLY A 259 3.45 -6.02 1.58
CA GLY A 259 3.96 -5.67 2.90
C GLY A 259 5.49 -5.79 3.03
N LEU A 260 6.20 -5.84 1.90
CA LEU A 260 7.65 -6.00 1.81
C LEU A 260 8.30 -4.61 1.78
N TYR A 261 8.89 -4.19 2.89
CA TYR A 261 9.46 -2.86 3.04
C TYR A 261 10.98 -2.94 3.22
N LEU A 262 11.73 -2.68 2.14
CA LEU A 262 13.21 -2.70 2.13
C LEU A 262 13.72 -1.39 1.51
N HIS A 263 14.73 -0.73 2.08
CA HIS A 263 15.20 0.59 1.61
C HIS A 263 14.05 1.61 1.55
N VAL A 264 13.34 1.75 2.68
CA VAL A 264 12.08 2.50 2.82
C VAL A 264 12.20 3.95 2.36
N GLU A 265 13.36 4.57 2.56
CA GLU A 265 13.59 5.96 2.14
C GLU A 265 13.59 6.10 0.62
N GLU A 266 14.29 5.20 -0.08
CA GLU A 266 14.37 5.15 -1.53
C GLU A 266 13.02 4.78 -2.14
N MET A 267 12.33 3.80 -1.57
CA MET A 267 10.96 3.47 -1.97
C MET A 267 10.05 4.69 -1.89
N GLY A 268 10.12 5.43 -0.78
CA GLY A 268 9.33 6.63 -0.59
C GLY A 268 9.67 7.74 -1.58
N LYS A 269 10.96 7.94 -1.91
CA LYS A 269 11.42 8.90 -2.94
C LYS A 269 10.89 8.53 -4.33
N VAL A 270 10.83 7.24 -4.67
CA VAL A 270 10.26 6.75 -5.93
C VAL A 270 8.77 7.10 -6.03
N LEU A 271 8.00 6.83 -4.97
CA LEU A 271 6.58 7.17 -4.92
C LEU A 271 6.33 8.68 -4.95
N GLU A 272 7.16 9.46 -4.26
CA GLU A 272 7.14 10.92 -4.27
C GLU A 272 7.37 11.48 -5.68
N ASN A 273 8.43 11.03 -6.36
CA ASN A 273 8.78 11.50 -7.69
C ASN A 273 7.72 11.13 -8.73
N GLU A 274 7.18 9.92 -8.67
CA GLU A 274 6.09 9.52 -9.57
C GLU A 274 4.84 10.39 -9.36
N GLN A 275 4.48 10.71 -8.12
CA GLN A 275 3.36 11.61 -7.85
C GLN A 275 3.62 13.03 -8.36
N ILE A 276 4.84 13.56 -8.17
CA ILE A 276 5.24 14.87 -8.70
C ILE A 276 5.13 14.89 -10.23
N ASN A 277 5.61 13.85 -10.90
CA ASN A 277 5.49 13.68 -12.35
C ASN A 277 4.03 13.68 -12.80
N GLN A 278 3.15 12.97 -12.10
CA GLN A 278 1.72 12.92 -12.41
C GLN A 278 1.01 14.27 -12.22
N LEU A 279 1.35 15.01 -11.15
CA LEU A 279 0.78 16.32 -10.82
C LEU A 279 1.26 17.40 -11.80
N ASN A 280 2.56 17.42 -12.12
CA ASN A 280 3.17 18.40 -13.01
C ASN A 280 3.07 18.03 -14.49
N GLN A 281 2.60 16.82 -14.81
CA GLN A 281 2.59 16.27 -16.17
C GLN A 281 3.99 16.22 -16.80
N THR A 282 5.01 15.99 -15.97
CA THR A 282 6.42 15.88 -16.38
C THR A 282 6.86 14.41 -16.38
N LYS A 283 7.96 14.14 -17.08
CA LYS A 283 8.66 12.84 -17.02
C LYS A 283 10.09 13.08 -16.58
N THR A 284 10.28 13.31 -15.28
CA THR A 284 11.63 13.35 -14.71
C THR A 284 12.02 11.93 -14.31
N ARG A 285 13.12 11.43 -14.86
CA ARG A 285 13.65 10.11 -14.49
C ARG A 285 14.42 10.25 -13.19
N GLN A 286 14.06 9.45 -12.20
CA GLN A 286 14.85 9.33 -10.98
C GLN A 286 15.98 8.32 -11.21
N GLU A 287 17.20 8.71 -10.88
CA GLU A 287 18.32 7.78 -10.76
C GLU A 287 18.22 7.07 -9.41
N ILE A 288 18.24 5.74 -9.46
CA ILE A 288 18.17 4.87 -8.28
C ILE A 288 19.44 4.04 -8.31
N ASN A 289 20.04 3.85 -7.14
CA ASN A 289 21.22 3.00 -7.00
C ASN A 289 20.90 1.59 -7.51
N GLU A 290 21.74 1.08 -8.41
CA GLU A 290 21.56 -0.23 -9.03
C GLU A 290 21.53 -1.37 -8.00
N LYS A 291 22.32 -1.26 -6.94
CA LYS A 291 22.29 -2.24 -5.83
C LYS A 291 20.90 -2.30 -5.18
N ILE A 292 20.32 -1.14 -4.88
CA ILE A 292 18.98 -1.04 -4.26
C ILE A 292 17.91 -1.62 -5.18
N LEU A 293 18.02 -1.36 -6.48
CA LEU A 293 17.12 -1.91 -7.48
C LEU A 293 17.21 -3.45 -7.54
N ASN A 294 18.43 -4.00 -7.46
CA ASN A 294 18.65 -5.44 -7.45
C ASN A 294 18.12 -6.08 -6.16
N ASP A 295 18.34 -5.47 -5.00
CA ASP A 295 17.79 -5.94 -3.72
C ASP A 295 16.25 -6.01 -3.77
N TRP A 296 15.59 -5.01 -4.37
CA TRP A 296 14.12 -5.01 -4.56
C TRP A 296 13.64 -6.10 -5.51
N LYS A 297 14.34 -6.31 -6.62
CA LYS A 297 14.02 -7.39 -7.57
C LYS A 297 14.17 -8.75 -6.91
N GLU A 298 15.27 -8.98 -6.20
CA GLU A 298 15.56 -10.22 -5.51
C GLU A 298 14.47 -10.52 -4.46
N LEU A 299 14.13 -9.54 -3.61
CA LEU A 299 13.09 -9.70 -2.59
C LEU A 299 11.72 -10.03 -3.21
N LEU A 300 11.36 -9.36 -4.31
CA LEU A 300 10.10 -9.62 -5.01
C LEU A 300 10.12 -11.00 -5.68
N HIS A 301 11.25 -11.42 -6.25
CA HIS A 301 11.44 -12.75 -6.83
C HIS A 301 11.25 -13.83 -5.77
N GLN A 302 11.95 -13.71 -4.63
CA GLN A 302 11.84 -14.62 -3.49
C GLN A 302 10.40 -14.76 -3.00
N TRP A 303 9.67 -13.63 -2.85
CA TRP A 303 8.26 -13.65 -2.51
C TRP A 303 7.41 -14.42 -3.53
N ILE A 304 7.59 -14.13 -4.83
CA ILE A 304 6.82 -14.77 -5.90
C ILE A 304 7.05 -16.29 -5.87
N GLU A 305 8.30 -16.73 -5.67
CA GLU A 305 8.61 -18.15 -5.58
C GLU A 305 7.93 -18.82 -4.39
N ILE A 306 8.00 -18.19 -3.20
CA ILE A 306 7.32 -18.69 -2.00
C ILE A 306 5.81 -18.74 -2.21
N HIS A 307 5.19 -17.69 -2.74
CA HIS A 307 3.75 -17.64 -2.90
C HIS A 307 3.27 -18.68 -3.93
N LEU A 308 3.95 -18.81 -5.07
CA LEU A 308 3.57 -19.79 -6.08
C LEU A 308 3.81 -21.23 -5.60
N LYS A 309 4.87 -21.46 -4.81
CA LYS A 309 5.12 -22.76 -4.19
C LYS A 309 4.03 -23.07 -3.16
N LEU A 310 3.74 -22.15 -2.25
CA LEU A 310 2.66 -22.30 -1.27
C LEU A 310 1.32 -22.57 -1.94
N ASN A 311 0.96 -21.82 -2.99
CA ASN A 311 -0.31 -22.02 -3.68
C ASN A 311 -0.46 -23.43 -4.31
N LYS A 312 0.65 -24.12 -4.61
CA LYS A 312 0.60 -25.53 -5.05
C LYS A 312 0.30 -26.50 -3.91
N PHE A 313 0.81 -26.24 -2.71
CA PHE A 313 0.64 -27.10 -1.54
C PHE A 313 -0.65 -26.79 -0.77
N ASN A 314 -1.00 -25.51 -0.65
CA ASN A 314 -2.16 -25.02 0.08
C ASN A 314 -2.68 -23.70 -0.52
N PRO A 315 -3.65 -23.75 -1.45
CA PRO A 315 -4.18 -22.56 -2.11
C PRO A 315 -5.02 -21.66 -1.19
N ILE A 316 -5.44 -22.14 -0.02
CA ILE A 316 -6.39 -21.45 0.87
C ILE A 316 -5.67 -20.70 2.02
N SER A 317 -4.35 -20.83 2.15
CA SER A 317 -3.62 -20.33 3.32
C SER A 317 -3.25 -18.83 3.26
N THR A 318 -4.26 -17.95 3.33
CA THR A 318 -4.07 -16.48 3.41
C THR A 318 -3.21 -16.06 4.60
N SER A 319 -3.45 -16.68 5.76
CA SER A 319 -2.80 -16.31 7.02
C SER A 319 -1.28 -16.49 6.95
N PHE A 320 -0.80 -17.61 6.39
CA PHE A 320 0.64 -17.87 6.31
C PHE A 320 1.40 -16.79 5.52
N LEU A 321 0.90 -16.38 4.35
CA LEU A 321 1.57 -15.38 3.51
C LEU A 321 1.72 -14.02 4.20
N LEU A 322 0.69 -13.58 4.91
CA LEU A 322 0.70 -12.31 5.61
C LEU A 322 1.77 -12.26 6.72
N HIS A 323 2.10 -13.41 7.31
CA HIS A 323 3.14 -13.53 8.34
C HIS A 323 4.54 -13.75 7.74
N ILE A 324 4.64 -14.29 6.52
CA ILE A 324 5.94 -14.46 5.83
C ILE A 324 6.57 -13.12 5.45
N SER A 325 5.75 -12.14 5.05
CA SER A 325 6.24 -10.84 4.55
C SER A 325 7.27 -10.17 5.48
N PRO A 326 7.00 -9.96 6.78
CA PRO A 326 7.98 -9.38 7.70
C PRO A 326 9.17 -10.31 7.99
N LEU A 327 9.05 -11.62 7.79
CA LEU A 327 10.16 -12.57 7.99
C LEU A 327 11.18 -12.50 6.84
N LEU A 328 10.70 -12.30 5.60
CA LEU A 328 11.57 -12.20 4.42
C LEU A 328 12.40 -10.91 4.39
N VAL A 329 11.87 -9.83 4.97
CA VAL A 329 12.61 -8.57 5.05
C VAL A 329 13.71 -8.72 6.10
N LYS A 330 14.97 -8.77 5.63
CA LYS A 330 16.14 -8.66 6.51
C LYS A 330 16.24 -7.20 6.96
N GLN A 331 16.08 -6.96 8.27
CA GLN A 331 16.22 -5.64 8.87
C GLN A 331 17.68 -5.19 8.89
#